data_AF-A0A815Y7Y7-F1
#
_entry.id   AF-A0A815Y7Y7-F1
#
_cell.length_a   1.000
_cell.length_b   1.000
_cell.length_c   1.000
_cell.angle_alpha   90.00
_cell.angle_beta   90.00
_cell.angle_gamma   90.00
#
_symmetry.space_group_name_H-M   'P 1'
#
loop_
_entity.id
_entity.type
_entity.pdbx_description
1 polymer ?
#
loop_
_entity_poly.entity_id
_entity_poly.type
_entity_poly.pdbx_seq_one_letter_code
_entity_poly.pdbx_strand_id
1 'polypeptide(L)'
;MGDIVGSWQVALSDGIHKVEFEHGTTSGKRIIRVDNKEVLRHDWLFKLVGRETFKIGKHQCTIHIDAVSGFAYEYSLDVDGKPLEKFSENRSKISRAWTLKLDGVDYRVVLEKDTLDIWVNGQRIDAEA
;
A
#
# COMPACT_ATOMS: atom_id res chain seq x y z
N MET A 1 9.09 -18.97 10.20
CA MET A 1 8.25 -18.40 9.14
C MET A 1 7.17 -17.62 9.88
N GLY A 2 7.17 -16.28 9.81
CA GLY A 2 6.18 -15.48 10.54
C GLY A 2 4.83 -15.54 9.85
N ASP A 3 3.74 -15.49 10.62
CA ASP A 3 2.38 -15.56 10.09
C ASP A 3 2.04 -14.25 9.37
N ILE A 4 2.39 -14.15 8.08
CA ILE A 4 1.92 -13.08 7.21
C ILE A 4 0.43 -13.29 7.02
N VAL A 5 -0.36 -12.37 7.56
CA VAL A 5 -1.83 -12.42 7.56
C VAL A 5 -2.46 -11.43 6.59
N GLY A 6 -1.67 -10.49 6.06
CA GLY A 6 -2.11 -9.51 5.09
C GLY A 6 -1.01 -9.19 4.09
N SER A 7 -1.38 -9.07 2.82
CA SER A 7 -0.49 -8.64 1.74
C SER A 7 -1.27 -7.78 0.76
N TRP A 8 -0.80 -6.56 0.52
CA TRP A 8 -1.43 -5.61 -0.38
C TRP A 8 -0.41 -5.03 -1.37
N GLN A 9 -0.91 -4.67 -2.55
CA GLN A 9 -0.16 -3.88 -3.52
C GLN A 9 -0.71 -2.46 -3.54
N VAL A 10 0.13 -1.49 -3.20
CA VAL A 10 -0.25 -0.07 -3.16
C VAL A 10 0.35 0.64 -4.38
N ALA A 11 -0.51 0.97 -5.33
CA ALA A 11 -0.14 1.67 -6.55
C ALA A 11 -0.02 3.19 -6.31
N LEU A 12 1.20 3.70 -6.17
CA LEU A 12 1.55 5.11 -6.00
C LEU A 12 2.13 5.71 -7.30
N SER A 13 2.56 6.98 -7.24
CA SER A 13 3.13 7.71 -8.39
C SER A 13 4.51 7.20 -8.78
N ASP A 14 5.30 6.79 -7.80
CA ASP A 14 6.66 6.28 -7.91
C ASP A 14 6.72 4.77 -8.19
N GLY A 15 5.66 4.02 -7.88
CA GLY A 15 5.71 2.57 -8.07
C GLY A 15 4.46 1.82 -7.62
N ILE A 16 4.55 0.50 -7.67
CA ILE A 16 3.69 -0.40 -6.88
C ILE A 16 4.54 -0.86 -5.70
N HIS A 17 4.07 -0.60 -4.49
CA HIS A 17 4.72 -1.01 -3.26
C HIS A 17 4.02 -2.22 -2.67
N LYS A 18 4.78 -3.24 -2.28
CA LYS A 18 4.24 -4.42 -1.59
C LYS A 18 4.23 -4.17 -0.09
N VAL A 19 3.05 -4.17 0.50
CA VAL A 19 2.85 -4.09 1.96
C VAL A 19 2.55 -5.48 2.48
N GLU A 20 3.32 -5.94 3.46
CA GLU A 20 3.07 -7.20 4.18
C GLU A 20 2.85 -6.93 5.66
N PHE A 21 1.90 -7.64 6.24
CA PHE A 21 1.58 -7.55 7.65
C PHE A 21 1.64 -8.92 8.33
N GLU A 22 2.42 -8.98 9.41
CA GLU A 22 2.53 -10.13 10.29
C GLU A 22 1.80 -9.83 11.59
N HIS A 23 0.93 -10.74 12.04
CA HIS A 23 0.20 -10.59 13.30
C HIS A 23 0.20 -11.90 14.10
N GLY A 24 0.89 -11.90 15.24
CA GLY A 24 0.91 -13.01 16.18
C GLY A 24 -0.26 -12.93 17.14
N THR A 25 -1.27 -13.78 16.98
CA THR A 25 -2.51 -13.76 17.80
C THR A 25 -2.30 -14.24 19.24
N THR A 26 -1.16 -14.88 19.56
CA THR A 26 -0.82 -15.28 20.93
C THR A 26 -0.11 -14.16 21.72
N SER A 27 0.79 -13.41 21.08
CA SER A 27 1.60 -12.37 21.74
C SER A 27 1.16 -10.95 21.41
N GLY A 28 0.25 -10.76 20.45
CA GLY A 28 -0.06 -9.48 19.84
C GLY A 28 1.09 -8.88 19.02
N LYS A 29 2.08 -9.69 18.63
CA LYS A 29 3.19 -9.25 17.80
C LYS A 29 2.67 -8.68 16.48
N ARG A 30 3.20 -7.54 16.04
CA ARG A 30 2.87 -6.89 14.78
C ARG A 30 4.14 -6.52 14.02
N ILE A 31 4.25 -6.87 12.75
CA ILE A 31 5.33 -6.39 11.87
C ILE A 31 4.74 -5.92 10.56
N ILE A 32 5.13 -4.72 10.13
CA ILE A 32 4.79 -4.18 8.80
C ILE A 32 6.07 -4.12 7.97
N ARG A 33 6.01 -4.66 6.77
CA ARG A 33 7.08 -4.56 5.77
C ARG A 33 6.56 -3.86 4.52
N VAL A 34 7.37 -2.96 3.97
CA VAL A 34 7.14 -2.31 2.68
C VAL A 34 8.33 -2.64 1.79
N ASP A 35 8.07 -3.26 0.64
CA ASP A 35 9.11 -3.69 -0.31
C ASP A 35 10.21 -4.54 0.36
N ASN A 36 9.80 -5.49 1.19
CA ASN A 36 10.64 -6.36 2.01
C ASN A 36 11.46 -5.67 3.11
N LYS A 37 11.31 -4.36 3.29
CA LYS A 37 11.94 -3.60 4.38
C LYS A 37 10.96 -3.43 5.53
N GLU A 38 11.38 -3.79 6.74
CA GLU A 38 10.60 -3.55 7.95
C GLU A 38 10.47 -2.06 8.24
N VAL A 39 9.23 -1.58 8.40
CA VAL A 39 8.92 -0.18 8.71
C VAL A 39 8.32 0.00 10.10
N LEU A 40 7.77 -1.06 10.67
CA LEU A 40 7.18 -1.06 12.01
C LEU A 40 7.29 -2.46 12.63
N ARG A 41 7.60 -2.51 13.93
CA ARG A 41 7.61 -3.72 14.73
C ARG A 41 7.12 -3.46 16.16
N HIS A 42 6.24 -4.34 16.61
CA HIS A 42 5.91 -4.54 18.02
C HIS A 42 6.06 -6.03 18.33
N ASP A 43 6.95 -6.39 19.26
CA ASP A 43 7.17 -7.80 19.60
C ASP A 43 6.08 -8.36 20.54
N TRP A 44 5.38 -7.48 21.28
CA TRP A 44 4.30 -7.86 22.17
C TRP A 44 3.27 -6.73 22.34
N LEU A 45 1.97 -7.09 22.28
CA LEU A 45 0.85 -6.20 22.59
C LEU A 45 -0.26 -7.00 23.29
N PHE A 46 -0.82 -6.45 24.36
CA PHE A 46 -1.96 -7.07 25.04
C PHE A 46 -3.23 -7.08 24.17
N LYS A 47 -3.45 -6.01 23.39
CA LYS A 47 -4.66 -5.85 22.56
C LYS A 47 -4.39 -6.37 21.15
N LEU A 48 -5.19 -7.34 20.71
CA LEU A 48 -5.06 -7.95 19.38
C LEU A 48 -5.71 -7.14 18.27
N VAL A 49 -6.80 -6.43 18.56
CA VAL A 49 -7.49 -5.53 17.60
C VAL A 49 -6.98 -4.09 17.69
N GLY A 50 -7.18 -3.30 16.64
CA GLY A 50 -6.77 -1.90 16.60
C GLY A 50 -6.33 -1.47 15.21
N ARG A 51 -5.37 -0.56 15.17
CA ARG A 51 -4.83 -0.04 13.92
C ARG A 51 -3.34 0.26 14.06
N GLU A 52 -2.62 0.13 12.97
CA GLU A 52 -1.22 0.51 12.85
C GLU A 52 -1.06 1.50 11.70
N THR A 53 -0.40 2.62 11.96
CA THR A 53 -0.19 3.68 10.96
C THR A 53 1.28 3.77 10.59
N PHE A 54 1.57 3.82 9.29
CA PHE A 54 2.90 3.94 8.73
C PHE A 54 2.85 4.81 7.45
N LYS A 55 4.01 5.03 6.81
CA LYS A 55 4.10 5.85 5.59
C LYS A 55 4.76 5.10 4.45
N ILE A 56 4.29 5.37 3.24
CA ILE A 56 4.95 5.01 1.98
C ILE A 56 5.16 6.32 1.21
N GLY A 57 6.41 6.80 1.17
CA GLY A 57 6.72 8.15 0.68
C GLY A 57 5.96 9.23 1.47
N LYS A 58 5.12 10.00 0.77
CA LYS A 58 4.27 11.05 1.36
C LYS A 58 2.88 10.55 1.82
N HIS A 59 2.50 9.33 1.47
CA HIS A 59 1.17 8.78 1.71
C HIS A 59 1.09 8.13 3.08
N GLN A 60 0.00 8.40 3.81
CA GLN A 60 -0.25 7.78 5.11
C GLN A 60 -1.04 6.49 4.91
N CYS A 61 -0.52 5.38 5.41
CA CYS A 61 -1.15 4.08 5.34
C CYS A 61 -1.58 3.62 6.73
N THR A 62 -2.77 3.03 6.84
CA THR A 62 -3.27 2.48 8.12
C THR A 62 -3.78 1.07 7.91
N ILE A 63 -3.19 0.10 8.60
CA ILE A 63 -3.74 -1.26 8.68
C ILE A 63 -4.73 -1.29 9.83
N HIS A 64 -5.93 -1.79 9.57
CA HIS A 64 -6.96 -2.03 10.56
C HIS A 64 -7.00 -3.53 10.88
N ILE A 65 -7.21 -3.84 12.16
CA ILE A 65 -7.30 -5.19 12.69
C ILE A 65 -8.61 -5.29 13.44
N ASP A 66 -9.59 -5.94 12.82
CA ASP A 66 -10.94 -6.06 13.34
C ASP A 66 -11.23 -7.50 13.75
N ALA A 67 -11.89 -7.68 14.89
CA ALA A 67 -12.35 -9.01 15.31
C ALA A 67 -13.64 -9.34 14.55
N VAL A 68 -13.68 -10.52 13.95
CA VAL A 68 -14.87 -11.08 13.31
C VAL A 68 -15.37 -12.30 14.09
N SER A 69 -16.51 -12.86 13.68
CA SER A 69 -17.08 -14.04 14.35
C SER A 69 -16.12 -15.23 14.31
N GLY A 70 -16.21 -16.11 15.31
CA GLY A 70 -15.43 -17.36 15.35
C GLY A 70 -13.96 -17.21 15.73
N PHE A 71 -13.60 -16.19 16.53
CA PHE A 71 -12.22 -15.92 16.98
C PHE A 71 -11.23 -15.62 15.84
N ALA A 72 -11.73 -15.16 14.70
CA ALA A 72 -10.92 -14.75 13.57
C ALA A 72 -10.74 -13.22 13.54
N TYR A 73 -9.76 -12.78 12.75
CA TYR A 73 -9.46 -11.37 12.54
C TYR A 73 -9.50 -11.05 11.05
N GLU A 74 -10.02 -9.88 10.73
CA GLU A 74 -9.95 -9.29 9.39
C GLU A 74 -8.92 -8.17 9.37
N TYR A 75 -8.25 -8.04 8.23
CA TYR A 75 -7.21 -7.04 8.01
C TYR A 75 -7.55 -6.22 6.78
N SER A 76 -7.62 -4.91 6.94
CA SER A 76 -7.82 -3.98 5.83
C SER A 76 -6.76 -2.89 5.83
N LEU A 77 -6.53 -2.30 4.66
CA LEU A 77 -5.53 -1.24 4.46
C LEU A 77 -6.20 0.01 3.91
N ASP A 78 -6.01 1.12 4.61
CA ASP A 78 -6.35 2.46 4.16
C ASP A 78 -5.11 3.19 3.65
N VAL A 79 -5.27 3.96 2.58
CA VAL A 79 -4.27 4.88 2.01
C VAL A 79 -4.88 6.27 1.96
N ASP A 80 -4.25 7.24 2.62
CA ASP A 80 -4.73 8.61 2.80
C ASP A 80 -6.18 8.67 3.32
N GLY A 81 -6.49 7.81 4.29
CA GLY A 81 -7.81 7.75 4.94
C GLY A 81 -8.93 7.16 4.07
N LYS A 82 -8.57 6.47 2.97
CA LYS A 82 -9.53 5.76 2.11
C LYS A 82 -9.17 4.28 2.04
N PRO A 83 -10.15 3.36 2.07
CA PRO A 83 -9.91 1.94 1.82
C PRO A 83 -9.17 1.73 0.51
N LEU A 84 -8.19 0.82 0.48
CA LEU A 84 -7.33 0.58 -0.68
C LEU A 84 -8.11 0.36 -1.99
N GLU A 85 -9.24 -0.36 -1.92
CA GLU A 85 -10.13 -0.57 -3.07
C GLU A 85 -10.66 0.77 -3.61
N LYS A 86 -11.26 1.59 -2.73
CA LYS A 86 -11.76 2.92 -3.07
C LYS A 86 -10.63 3.87 -3.48
N PHE A 87 -9.45 3.77 -2.90
CA PHE A 87 -8.27 4.53 -3.29
C PHE A 87 -7.86 4.19 -4.73
N SER A 88 -7.79 2.90 -5.05
CA SER A 88 -7.43 2.39 -6.38
C SER A 88 -8.48 2.78 -7.43
N GLU A 89 -9.76 2.65 -7.10
CA GLU A 89 -10.87 3.08 -7.97
C GLU A 89 -10.82 4.58 -8.25
N ASN A 90 -10.71 5.41 -7.21
CA ASN A 90 -10.60 6.86 -7.37
C ASN A 90 -9.39 7.24 -8.22
N ARG A 91 -8.26 6.56 -8.02
CA ARG A 91 -7.05 6.80 -8.82
C ARG A 91 -7.25 6.43 -10.28
N SER A 92 -7.97 5.33 -10.57
CA SER A 92 -8.33 4.94 -11.94
C SER A 92 -9.30 5.92 -12.63
N LYS A 93 -10.10 6.67 -11.86
CA LYS A 93 -10.97 7.73 -12.37
C LYS A 93 -10.15 8.94 -12.82
N ILE A 94 -9.24 9.41 -11.98
CA ILE A 94 -8.45 10.64 -12.22
C ILE A 94 -7.17 10.41 -13.03
N SER A 95 -6.69 9.17 -13.15
CA SER A 95 -5.45 8.85 -13.85
C SER A 95 -5.50 7.48 -14.52
N ARG A 96 -4.67 7.29 -15.55
CA ARG A 96 -4.34 5.97 -16.11
C ARG A 96 -2.86 5.70 -15.87
N ALA A 97 -2.53 4.51 -15.39
CA ALA A 97 -1.16 4.09 -15.18
C ALA A 97 -0.84 2.86 -16.02
N TRP A 98 0.33 2.85 -16.64
CA TRP A 98 0.89 1.74 -17.38
C TRP A 98 2.25 1.39 -16.81
N THR A 99 2.57 0.10 -16.81
CA THR A 99 3.93 -0.36 -16.56
C THR A 99 4.43 -1.03 -17.84
N LEU A 100 5.54 -0.56 -18.38
CA LEU A 100 6.16 -1.12 -19.57
C LEU A 100 7.63 -1.43 -19.31
N LYS A 101 8.17 -2.42 -20.01
CA LYS A 101 9.57 -2.81 -19.90
C LYS A 101 10.32 -2.34 -21.13
N LEU A 102 11.33 -1.49 -20.97
CA LEU A 102 12.23 -1.03 -22.02
C LEU A 102 13.65 -1.45 -21.65
N ASP A 103 14.34 -2.18 -22.52
CA ASP A 103 15.70 -2.69 -22.29
C ASP A 103 15.91 -3.41 -20.95
N GLY A 104 14.88 -4.14 -20.50
CA GLY A 104 14.91 -4.87 -19.24
C GLY A 104 14.61 -4.03 -18.00
N VAL A 105 14.45 -2.72 -18.14
CA VAL A 105 14.09 -1.78 -17.07
C VAL A 105 12.58 -1.56 -17.07
N ASP A 106 11.95 -1.65 -15.90
CA ASP A 106 10.53 -1.36 -15.74
C ASP A 106 10.31 0.15 -15.61
N TYR A 107 9.40 0.68 -16.43
CA TYR A 107 8.96 2.07 -16.43
C TYR A 107 7.50 2.14 -16.05
N ARG A 108 7.18 3.03 -15.10
CA ARG A 108 5.82 3.36 -14.72
C ARG A 108 5.43 4.71 -15.32
N VAL A 109 4.48 4.69 -16.24
CA VAL A 109 3.91 5.88 -16.88
C VAL A 109 2.54 6.14 -16.29
N VAL A 110 2.29 7.36 -15.82
CA VAL A 110 0.99 7.78 -15.29
C VAL A 110 0.52 9.01 -16.05
N LEU A 111 -0.66 8.93 -16.67
CA LEU A 111 -1.38 10.05 -17.26
C LEU A 111 -2.45 10.53 -16.28
N GLU A 112 -2.35 11.76 -15.82
CA GLU A 112 -3.45 12.45 -15.13
C GLU A 112 -4.47 12.91 -16.17
N LYS A 113 -5.74 12.55 -16.01
CA LYS A 113 -6.76 12.78 -17.06
C LYS A 113 -7.24 14.23 -17.12
N ASP A 114 -7.20 14.94 -15.99
CA ASP A 114 -7.72 16.30 -15.89
C ASP A 114 -6.71 17.33 -16.40
N THR A 115 -5.43 17.18 -16.01
CA THR A 115 -4.33 18.06 -16.41
C THR A 115 -3.68 17.62 -17.73
N LEU A 116 -3.87 16.36 -18.12
CA LEU A 116 -3.13 15.68 -19.18
C LEU A 116 -1.62 15.59 -18.89
N ASP A 117 -1.20 15.82 -17.64
CA ASP A 117 0.19 15.67 -17.22
C ASP A 117 0.61 14.20 -17.30
N ILE A 118 1.80 13.97 -17.88
CA ILE A 118 2.42 12.65 -17.97
C ILE A 118 3.55 12.57 -16.95
N TRP A 119 3.56 11.50 -16.17
CA TRP A 119 4.59 11.19 -15.20
C TRP A 119 5.29 9.89 -15.60
N VAL A 120 6.62 9.89 -15.61
CA VAL A 120 7.45 8.70 -15.82
C VAL A 120 8.31 8.47 -14.59
N ASN A 121 8.15 7.33 -13.93
CA ASN A 121 8.85 6.96 -12.69
C ASN A 121 8.78 8.07 -11.62
N GLY A 122 7.61 8.69 -11.49
CA GLY A 122 7.36 9.78 -10.53
C GLY A 122 7.88 11.16 -10.94
N GLN A 123 8.48 11.31 -12.13
CA GLN A 123 8.89 12.60 -12.68
C GLN A 123 7.92 13.08 -13.77
N ARG A 124 7.44 14.32 -13.66
CA ARG A 124 6.59 14.90 -14.71
C ARG A 124 7.43 15.17 -15.95
N ILE A 125 6.93 14.75 -17.11
CA ILE A 125 7.54 15.02 -18.41
C ILE A 125 6.66 16.00 -19.19
N ASP A 126 7.30 16.85 -19.98
CA ASP A 126 6.58 17.68 -20.95
C ASP A 126 6.34 16.84 -22.21
N ALA A 127 5.07 16.70 -22.60
CA ALA A 127 4.70 16.07 -23.85
C ALA A 127 4.54 17.16 -24.92
N GLU A 128 5.39 17.14 -25.94
CA GLU A 128 5.18 17.97 -27.13
C GLU A 128 4.05 17.37 -27.98
N ALA A 129 3.18 18.25 -28.49
CA ALA A 129 2.03 17.91 -29.33
C ALA A 129 2.41 17.71 -30.80
#